data_AF-A0A0F9R2A2-F1
#
_entry.id   AF-A0A0F9R2A2-F1
#
_cell.length_a   1.000
_cell.length_b   1.000
_cell.length_c   1.000
_cell.angle_alpha   90.00
_cell.angle_beta   90.00
_cell.angle_gamma   90.00
#
_symmetry.space_group_name_H-M   'P 1'
#
loop_
_entity.id
_entity.type
_entity.pdbx_description
1 polymer ?
#
loop_
_entity_poly.entity_id
_entity_poly.type
_entity_poly.pdbx_seq_one_letter_code
_entity_poly.pdbx_strand_id
1 'polypeptide(L)'
;MAKKKKQKKKKKGPEINVKERFQNVKVLVETNRSKEAIAYIYLVYDDLINNKFNKPRLVHQTIREYAIKCVNELEKSLKPELVYPFIKKIEDIIYGGIEPTNKELNFAIDLFSNLYRDITGNNLSFTL
;
A
#
# COMPACT_ATOMS: atom_id res chain seq x y z
N MET A 1 41.24 -23.01 -9.27
CA MET A 1 40.08 -22.24 -9.79
C MET A 1 39.05 -22.07 -8.67
N ALA A 2 38.89 -20.88 -8.10
CA ALA A 2 37.88 -20.62 -7.07
C ALA A 2 36.89 -19.56 -7.60
N LYS A 3 35.67 -19.99 -7.96
CA LYS A 3 34.59 -19.10 -8.40
C LYS A 3 34.10 -18.29 -7.19
N LYS A 4 34.58 -17.05 -7.04
CA LYS A 4 34.00 -16.06 -6.12
C LYS A 4 32.53 -15.82 -6.51
N LYS A 5 31.57 -16.31 -5.72
CA LYS A 5 30.16 -15.92 -5.80
C LYS A 5 30.08 -14.42 -5.51
N LYS A 6 29.95 -13.60 -6.57
CA LYS A 6 29.60 -12.18 -6.46
C LYS A 6 28.23 -12.08 -5.78
N GLN A 7 28.20 -11.73 -4.50
CA GLN A 7 26.99 -11.25 -3.85
C GLN A 7 26.51 -10.00 -4.60
N LYS A 8 25.42 -10.13 -5.35
CA LYS A 8 24.74 -8.98 -5.96
C LYS A 8 24.29 -8.09 -4.80
N LYS A 9 24.93 -6.92 -4.62
CA LYS A 9 24.40 -5.84 -3.79
C LYS A 9 22.95 -5.62 -4.22
N LYS A 10 21.99 -5.85 -3.33
CA LYS A 10 20.59 -5.42 -3.52
C LYS A 10 20.66 -3.91 -3.74
N LYS A 11 20.54 -3.46 -5.00
CA LYS A 11 20.28 -2.06 -5.30
C LYS A 11 18.96 -1.76 -4.59
N LYS A 12 18.99 -0.92 -3.54
CA LYS A 12 17.76 -0.33 -3.02
C LYS A 12 17.10 0.34 -4.23
N GLY A 13 15.91 -0.12 -4.60
CA GLY A 13 15.14 0.54 -5.65
C GLY A 13 14.93 2.02 -5.30
N PRO A 14 14.58 2.87 -6.27
CA PRO A 14 14.20 4.24 -5.97
C PRO A 14 13.12 4.22 -4.89
N GLU A 15 13.32 5.03 -3.84
CA GLU A 15 12.32 5.20 -2.78
C GLU A 15 11.05 5.75 -3.42
N ILE A 16 9.91 5.11 -3.18
CA ILE A 16 8.64 5.55 -3.76
C ILE A 16 8.37 6.96 -3.23
N ASN A 17 8.17 7.92 -4.13
CA ASN A 17 7.71 9.24 -3.74
C ASN A 17 6.21 9.20 -3.43
N VAL A 18 5.88 8.75 -2.22
CA VAL A 18 4.48 8.64 -1.75
C VAL A 18 3.80 10.01 -1.75
N LYS A 19 4.52 11.11 -1.49
CA LYS A 19 3.94 12.46 -1.52
C LYS A 19 3.41 12.83 -2.90
N GLU A 20 4.18 12.56 -3.95
CA GLU A 20 3.74 12.78 -5.34
C GLU A 20 2.57 11.87 -5.71
N ARG A 21 2.61 10.60 -5.30
CA ARG A 21 1.48 9.67 -5.51
C ARG A 21 0.18 10.21 -4.88
N PHE A 22 0.27 10.83 -3.71
CA PHE A 22 -0.89 11.40 -3.04
C PHE A 22 -1.44 12.70 -3.67
N GLN A 23 -0.67 13.37 -4.54
CA GLN A 23 -1.25 14.41 -5.41
C GLN A 23 -2.26 13.82 -6.39
N ASN A 24 -2.01 12.62 -6.92
CA ASN A 24 -2.99 11.93 -7.77
C ASN A 24 -4.25 11.56 -6.99
N VAL A 25 -4.12 11.18 -5.72
CA VAL A 25 -5.27 10.96 -4.83
C VAL A 25 -6.10 12.24 -4.71
N LYS A 26 -5.46 13.40 -4.48
CA LYS A 26 -6.13 14.70 -4.42
C LYS A 26 -6.92 15.01 -5.70
N VAL A 27 -6.27 14.87 -6.86
CA VAL A 27 -6.90 15.12 -8.17
C VAL A 27 -8.11 14.20 -8.41
N LEU A 28 -8.00 12.92 -8.04
CA LEU A 28 -9.13 11.99 -8.16
C LEU A 28 -10.32 12.44 -7.30
N VAL A 29 -10.07 12.96 -6.12
CA VAL A 29 -11.12 13.46 -5.22
C VAL A 29 -11.74 14.75 -5.75
N GLU A 30 -10.93 15.71 -6.18
CA GLU A 30 -11.39 16.97 -6.77
C GLU A 30 -12.20 16.77 -8.05
N THR A 31 -12.00 15.66 -8.75
CA THR A 31 -12.73 15.27 -9.96
C THR A 31 -13.89 14.29 -9.70
N ASN A 32 -14.36 14.17 -8.45
CA ASN A 32 -15.48 13.30 -8.03
C ASN A 32 -15.24 11.80 -8.28
N ARG A 33 -13.99 11.33 -8.19
CA ARG A 33 -13.58 9.93 -8.37
C ARG A 33 -13.03 9.34 -7.06
N SER A 34 -13.77 9.53 -5.98
CA SER A 34 -13.35 9.12 -4.62
C SER A 34 -13.11 7.62 -4.49
N LYS A 35 -13.91 6.79 -5.18
CA LYS A 35 -13.71 5.34 -5.22
C LYS A 35 -12.36 4.97 -5.86
N GLU A 36 -12.00 5.65 -6.94
CA GLU A 36 -10.72 5.45 -7.61
C GLU A 36 -9.55 5.99 -6.79
N ALA A 37 -9.75 7.08 -6.05
CA ALA A 37 -8.75 7.59 -5.11
C ALA A 37 -8.36 6.52 -4.07
N ILE A 38 -9.35 5.79 -3.55
CA ILE A 38 -9.13 4.70 -2.58
C ILE A 38 -8.47 3.49 -3.23
N ALA A 39 -8.90 3.11 -4.43
CA ALA A 39 -8.21 2.07 -5.21
C ALA A 39 -6.74 2.44 -5.47
N TYR A 40 -6.46 3.72 -5.75
CA TYR A 40 -5.11 4.21 -5.96
C TYR A 40 -4.26 4.14 -4.69
N ILE A 41 -4.81 4.41 -3.49
CA ILE A 41 -4.11 4.21 -2.21
C ILE A 41 -3.65 2.75 -2.05
N TYR A 42 -4.48 1.77 -2.45
CA TYR A 42 -4.06 0.37 -2.47
C TYR A 42 -2.90 0.10 -3.44
N LEU A 43 -2.89 0.72 -4.62
CA LEU A 43 -1.77 0.58 -5.56
C LEU A 43 -0.46 1.14 -4.97
N VAL A 44 -0.54 2.23 -4.21
CA VAL A 44 0.64 2.77 -3.49
C VAL A 44 1.12 1.78 -2.43
N TYR A 45 0.22 1.11 -1.71
CA TYR A 45 0.57 0.03 -0.79
C TYR A 45 1.23 -1.16 -1.51
N ASP A 46 0.68 -1.62 -2.63
CA ASP A 46 1.24 -2.73 -3.40
C ASP A 46 2.66 -2.39 -3.91
N ASP A 47 2.83 -1.19 -4.46
CA ASP A 47 4.14 -0.66 -4.86
C ASP A 47 5.11 -0.62 -3.67
N LEU A 48 4.65 -0.18 -2.48
CA LEU A 48 5.45 -0.11 -1.26
C LEU A 48 5.96 -1.48 -0.84
N ILE A 49 5.09 -2.48 -0.80
CA ILE A 49 5.45 -3.84 -0.45
C ILE A 49 6.44 -4.41 -1.47
N ASN A 50 6.15 -4.25 -2.76
CA ASN A 50 7.02 -4.75 -3.82
C ASN A 50 8.41 -4.09 -3.78
N ASN A 51 8.49 -2.76 -3.68
CA ASN A 51 9.78 -2.06 -3.68
C ASN A 51 10.61 -2.34 -2.41
N LYS A 52 9.97 -2.45 -1.25
CA LYS A 52 10.69 -2.66 0.01
C LYS A 52 11.09 -4.11 0.24
N PHE A 53 10.20 -5.06 -0.08
CA PHE A 53 10.36 -6.47 0.27
C PHE A 53 10.58 -7.38 -0.96
N ASN A 54 10.47 -6.86 -2.18
CA ASN A 54 10.54 -7.61 -3.44
C ASN A 54 9.51 -8.75 -3.46
N LYS A 55 8.27 -8.40 -3.11
CA LYS A 55 7.11 -9.29 -3.06
C LYS A 55 6.01 -8.72 -3.97
N PRO A 56 6.08 -8.92 -5.29
CA PRO A 56 5.02 -8.47 -6.18
C PRO A 56 3.75 -9.29 -6.00
N ARG A 57 2.58 -8.66 -6.13
CA ARG A 57 1.30 -9.37 -6.23
C ARG A 57 1.21 -10.12 -7.55
N LEU A 58 0.69 -11.35 -7.50
CA LEU A 58 0.40 -12.13 -8.71
C LEU A 58 -0.94 -11.69 -9.32
N VAL A 59 -1.06 -11.74 -10.63
CA VAL A 59 -2.25 -11.26 -11.37
C VAL A 59 -3.55 -11.95 -10.90
N HIS A 60 -3.47 -13.24 -10.57
CA HIS A 60 -4.61 -14.03 -10.12
C HIS A 60 -4.93 -13.87 -8.62
N GLN A 61 -4.08 -13.19 -7.84
CA GLN A 61 -4.33 -13.01 -6.41
C GLN A 61 -5.29 -11.86 -6.17
N THR A 62 -6.29 -12.09 -5.34
CA THR A 62 -7.08 -11.01 -4.75
C THR A 62 -6.22 -10.15 -3.82
N ILE A 63 -6.70 -8.94 -3.51
CA ILE A 63 -5.99 -8.02 -2.63
C ILE A 63 -5.85 -8.58 -1.20
N ARG A 64 -6.83 -9.35 -0.74
CA ARG A 64 -6.82 -10.05 0.55
C ARG A 64 -5.87 -11.24 0.58
N GLU A 65 -5.90 -12.11 -0.43
CA GLU A 65 -4.95 -13.23 -0.51
C GLU A 65 -3.51 -12.75 -0.54
N TYR A 66 -3.25 -11.69 -1.30
CA TYR A 66 -1.94 -11.06 -1.33
C TYR A 66 -1.53 -10.52 0.04
N ALA A 67 -2.42 -9.79 0.72
CA ALA A 67 -2.15 -9.25 2.04
C ALA A 67 -1.86 -10.34 3.10
N ILE A 68 -2.66 -11.41 3.13
CA ILE A 68 -2.45 -12.56 4.03
C ILE A 68 -1.08 -13.19 3.76
N LYS A 69 -0.75 -13.43 2.48
CA LYS A 69 0.55 -13.96 2.10
C LYS A 69 1.69 -13.05 2.56
N CYS A 70 1.59 -11.74 2.34
CA CYS A 70 2.60 -10.78 2.76
C CYS A 70 2.78 -10.76 4.27
N VAL A 71 1.69 -10.77 5.05
CA VAL A 71 1.74 -10.82 6.52
C VAL A 71 2.44 -12.09 6.99
N ASN A 72 2.05 -13.26 6.49
CA ASN A 72 2.66 -14.54 6.89
C ASN A 72 4.15 -14.65 6.49
N GLU A 73 4.55 -14.11 5.34
CA GLU A 73 5.93 -14.18 4.89
C GLU A 73 6.82 -13.08 5.51
N LEU A 74 6.22 -12.00 6.03
CA LEU A 74 6.89 -10.81 6.56
C LEU A 74 6.43 -10.48 7.99
N GLU A 75 6.08 -11.47 8.81
CA GLU A 75 5.47 -11.26 10.15
C GLU A 75 6.26 -10.30 11.05
N LYS A 76 7.58 -10.21 10.87
CA LYS A 76 8.46 -9.28 11.61
C LYS A 76 8.39 -7.82 11.14
N SER A 77 7.78 -7.57 9.98
CA SER A 77 7.74 -6.27 9.31
C SER A 77 6.33 -5.83 8.94
N LEU A 78 5.35 -6.73 8.95
CA LEU A 78 3.95 -6.45 8.66
C LEU A 78 3.08 -7.02 9.77
N LYS A 79 2.43 -6.11 10.50
CA LYS A 79 1.52 -6.44 11.58
C LYS A 79 0.11 -6.74 11.04
N PRO A 80 -0.47 -7.92 11.32
CA PRO A 80 -1.84 -8.26 10.92
C PRO A 80 -2.86 -7.18 11.35
N GLU A 81 -2.71 -6.64 12.56
CA GLU A 81 -3.58 -5.63 13.15
C GLU A 81 -3.56 -4.28 12.43
N LEU A 82 -2.55 -4.00 11.59
CA LEU A 82 -2.51 -2.83 10.73
C LEU A 82 -2.94 -3.15 9.31
N VAL A 83 -2.50 -4.29 8.76
CA VAL A 83 -2.75 -4.66 7.36
C VAL A 83 -4.21 -5.03 7.13
N TYR A 84 -4.80 -5.87 7.98
CA TYR A 84 -6.13 -6.41 7.73
C TYR A 84 -7.25 -5.35 7.80
N PRO A 85 -7.25 -4.40 8.75
CA PRO A 85 -8.24 -3.31 8.73
C PRO A 85 -8.13 -2.43 7.48
N PHE A 86 -6.90 -2.12 7.03
CA PHE A 86 -6.68 -1.38 5.79
C PHE A 86 -7.25 -2.12 4.58
N ILE A 87 -6.89 -3.38 4.40
CA ILE A 87 -7.34 -4.17 3.24
C ILE A 87 -8.85 -4.36 3.25
N LYS A 88 -9.44 -4.63 4.43
CA LYS A 88 -10.91 -4.70 4.57
C LYS A 88 -11.56 -3.38 4.14
N LYS A 89 -11.01 -2.24 4.55
CA LYS A 89 -11.54 -0.93 4.17
C LYS A 89 -11.50 -0.70 2.66
N ILE A 90 -10.43 -1.14 2.00
CA ILE A 90 -10.31 -1.11 0.54
C ILE A 90 -11.38 -2.00 -0.10
N GLU A 91 -11.53 -3.25 0.36
CA GLU A 91 -12.52 -4.19 -0.19
C GLU A 91 -13.97 -3.71 -0.03
N ASP A 92 -14.32 -3.20 1.15
CA ASP A 92 -15.66 -2.69 1.45
C ASP A 92 -16.06 -1.57 0.48
N ILE A 93 -15.10 -0.81 -0.04
CA ILE A 93 -15.36 0.33 -0.94
C ILE A 93 -15.29 -0.08 -2.40
N ILE A 94 -14.27 -0.85 -2.79
CA ILE A 94 -14.13 -1.29 -4.19
C ILE A 94 -15.28 -2.23 -4.56
N TYR A 95 -15.64 -3.15 -3.68
CA TYR A 95 -16.63 -4.20 -3.95
C TYR A 95 -18.00 -3.95 -3.31
N GLY A 96 -18.11 -3.12 -2.27
CA GLY A 96 -19.37 -2.92 -1.54
C GLY A 96 -20.42 -2.06 -2.25
N GLY A 97 -20.10 -1.49 -3.43
CA GLY A 97 -21.07 -0.77 -4.27
C GLY A 97 -21.53 0.59 -3.73
N ILE A 98 -20.96 1.06 -2.62
CA ILE A 98 -21.28 2.35 -2.00
C ILE A 98 -20.24 3.39 -2.44
N GLU A 99 -20.71 4.58 -2.80
CA GLU A 99 -19.83 5.70 -3.12
C GLU A 99 -19.20 6.25 -1.82
N PRO A 100 -17.86 6.29 -1.71
CA PRO A 100 -17.21 6.73 -0.49
C PRO A 100 -17.33 8.24 -0.30
N THR A 101 -17.75 8.64 0.89
CA THR A 101 -17.68 10.01 1.39
C THR A 101 -16.24 10.38 1.76
N ASN A 102 -16.01 11.69 1.97
CA ASN A 102 -14.75 12.20 2.48
C ASN A 102 -14.33 11.56 3.82
N LYS A 103 -15.30 11.09 4.63
CA LYS A 103 -15.00 10.40 5.89
C LYS A 103 -14.39 9.03 5.64
N GLU A 104 -14.94 8.23 4.71
CA GLU A 104 -14.34 6.93 4.39
C GLU A 104 -12.94 7.06 3.78
N LEU A 105 -12.76 8.10 2.98
CA LEU A 105 -11.50 8.39 2.31
C LEU A 105 -10.42 8.85 3.30
N ASN A 106 -10.71 9.80 4.18
CA ASN A 106 -9.79 10.21 5.25
C ASN A 106 -9.42 9.03 6.15
N PHE A 107 -10.39 8.18 6.49
CA PHE A 107 -10.12 6.98 7.27
C PHE A 107 -9.21 5.98 6.54
N ALA A 108 -9.37 5.80 5.22
CA ALA A 108 -8.46 4.98 4.42
C ALA A 108 -7.03 5.56 4.38
N ILE A 109 -6.91 6.89 4.32
CA ILE A 109 -5.62 7.61 4.38
C ILE A 109 -4.96 7.42 5.75
N ASP A 110 -5.72 7.48 6.84
CA ASP A 110 -5.20 7.27 8.20
C ASP A 110 -4.67 5.84 8.39
N LEU A 111 -5.44 4.84 7.94
CA LEU A 111 -5.02 3.43 7.96
C LEU A 111 -3.73 3.22 7.15
N PHE A 112 -3.66 3.80 5.95
CA PHE A 112 -2.47 3.74 5.12
C PHE A 112 -1.28 4.48 5.76
N SER A 113 -1.49 5.64 6.37
CA SER A 113 -0.42 6.43 6.99
C SER A 113 0.20 5.69 8.18
N ASN A 114 -0.62 4.99 8.97
CA ASN A 114 -0.15 4.11 10.04
C ASN A 114 0.69 2.94 9.50
N LEU A 115 0.22 2.29 8.43
CA LEU A 115 0.97 1.23 7.74
C LEU A 115 2.28 1.74 7.16
N TYR A 116 2.26 2.87 6.47
CA TYR A 116 3.43 3.48 5.88
C TYR A 116 4.49 3.78 6.95
N ARG A 117 4.08 4.33 8.10
CA ARG A 117 4.98 4.58 9.23
C ARG A 117 5.56 3.30 9.82
N ASP A 118 4.74 2.27 10.03
CA ASP A 118 5.21 0.99 10.56
C ASP A 118 6.20 0.31 9.61
N ILE A 119 5.90 0.36 8.30
CA ILE A 119 6.75 -0.21 7.26
C ILE A 119 8.05 0.58 7.11
N THR A 120 8.00 1.91 7.02
CA THR A 120 9.13 2.76 6.59
C THR A 120 9.87 3.45 7.72
N GLY A 121 9.24 3.65 8.87
CA GLY A 121 9.70 4.54 9.93
C GLY A 121 9.43 6.03 9.66
N ASN A 122 8.90 6.38 8.48
CA ASN A 122 8.64 7.76 8.08
C ASN A 122 7.18 8.15 8.34
N ASN A 123 6.94 9.38 8.77
CA ASN A 123 5.59 9.91 8.86
C ASN A 123 5.08 10.34 7.49
N LEU A 124 3.84 9.95 7.18
CA LEU A 124 3.07 10.52 6.09
C LEU A 124 1.94 11.33 6.72
N SER A 125 1.89 12.62 6.40
CA SER A 125 0.76 13.48 6.72
C SER A 125 0.22 14.00 5.39
N PHE A 126 -1.05 13.72 5.16
CA PHE A 126 -1.78 14.17 3.99
C PHE A 126 -3.18 14.55 4.43
N THR A 127 -3.67 15.67 3.91
CA THR A 127 -5.00 16.20 4.18
C THR A 127 -5.61 16.58 2.85
N LEU A 128 -6.84 16.14 2.63
CA LEU A 128 -7.62 16.41 1.43
C LEU A 128 -8.31 17.77 1.51
#